data_AF-A0A521HVP0-F1
#
_entry.id   AF-A0A521HVP0-F1
#
_cell.length_a   1.000
_cell.length_b   1.000
_cell.length_c   1.000
_cell.angle_alpha   90.00
_cell.angle_beta   90.00
_cell.angle_gamma   90.00
#
_symmetry.space_group_name_H-M   'P 1'
#
loop_
_entity.id
_entity.type
_entity.pdbx_description
1 polymer ?
#
loop_
_entity_poly.entity_id
_entity_poly.type
_entity_poly.pdbx_seq_one_letter_code
_entity_poly.pdbx_strand_id
1 'polypeptide(L)'
;MNLCRCIFAVACLSVASLALAENPVRSVKPEDLEKYWVMMKDSVQGDAPLGGKNMNQPGCAAVSFIVEGNGRASNITIEKVYPEGGLGEFAANIAANLEFLPTIPNAGRDRVFSSMIFPFNLPADSAARTAVMQNCVIPARKWKPQRPVGR
;
A
#
# COMPACT_ATOMS: atom_id res chain seq x y z
N MET A 1 -59.74 30.47 31.68
CA MET A 1 -59.68 29.08 31.18
C MET A 1 -58.24 28.73 30.89
N ASN A 2 -57.59 28.04 31.82
CA ASN A 2 -56.29 27.39 31.62
C ASN A 2 -56.54 25.99 31.09
N LEU A 3 -55.90 25.57 29.99
CA LEU A 3 -55.54 24.17 29.73
C LEU A 3 -54.53 24.16 28.57
N CYS A 4 -53.23 24.03 28.85
CA CYS A 4 -52.48 22.76 28.83
C CYS A 4 -52.39 22.16 27.42
N ARG A 5 -51.35 22.46 26.64
CA ARG A 5 -50.04 21.76 26.53
C ARG A 5 -50.10 20.43 25.75
N CYS A 6 -49.10 20.29 24.86
CA CYS A 6 -48.55 19.05 24.27
C CYS A 6 -49.31 18.54 23.01
N ILE A 7 -48.72 18.02 21.93
CA ILE A 7 -47.43 17.34 21.71
C ILE A 7 -47.03 17.54 20.22
N PHE A 8 -45.87 18.14 19.94
CA PHE A 8 -45.14 17.90 18.67
C PHE A 8 -44.11 16.80 18.97
N ALA A 9 -44.38 15.57 18.53
CA ALA A 9 -43.43 14.46 18.62
C ALA A 9 -42.64 14.40 17.31
N VAL A 10 -41.51 15.10 17.25
CA VAL A 10 -40.51 14.90 16.20
C VAL A 10 -39.63 13.73 16.63
N ALA A 11 -39.83 12.58 15.98
CA ALA A 11 -38.98 11.41 16.15
C ALA A 11 -37.64 11.65 15.44
N CYS A 12 -36.65 12.17 16.18
CA CYS A 12 -35.26 12.18 15.74
C CYS A 12 -34.70 10.75 15.81
N LEU A 13 -34.79 9.99 14.71
CA LEU A 13 -33.99 8.79 14.51
C LEU A 13 -32.52 9.21 14.29
N SER A 14 -31.75 9.23 15.37
CA SER A 14 -30.30 9.28 15.30
C SER A 14 -29.80 7.96 14.71
N VAL A 15 -29.44 7.97 13.43
CA VAL A 15 -28.67 6.89 12.80
C VAL A 15 -27.29 6.90 13.45
N ALA A 16 -27.12 6.10 14.49
CA ALA A 16 -25.79 5.78 15.02
C ALA A 16 -25.08 4.93 13.96
N SER A 17 -24.26 5.56 13.12
CA SER A 17 -23.35 4.86 12.23
C SER A 17 -22.41 4.01 13.07
N LEU A 18 -22.64 2.69 13.09
CA LEU A 18 -21.67 1.73 13.61
C LEU A 18 -20.43 1.83 12.74
N ALA A 19 -19.43 2.57 13.21
CA ALA A 19 -18.10 2.53 12.62
C ALA A 19 -17.57 1.11 12.82
N LEU A 20 -17.62 0.29 11.77
CA LEU A 20 -16.95 -1.00 11.76
C LEU A 20 -15.46 -0.72 11.98
N ALA A 21 -14.93 -1.15 13.13
CA ALA A 21 -13.51 -1.04 13.41
C ALA A 21 -12.74 -1.83 12.35
N GLU A 22 -11.96 -1.14 11.51
CA GLU A 22 -11.07 -1.81 10.57
C GLU A 22 -10.06 -2.66 11.35
N ASN A 23 -9.71 -3.84 10.82
CA ASN A 23 -8.70 -4.70 11.41
C ASN A 23 -7.38 -3.91 11.63
N PRO A 24 -6.67 -4.13 12.75
CA PRO A 24 -5.39 -3.48 12.97
C PRO A 24 -4.39 -3.88 11.87
N VAL A 25 -3.55 -2.92 11.46
CA VAL A 25 -2.53 -3.15 10.43
C VAL A 25 -1.39 -4.01 11.00
N ARG A 26 -1.22 -5.22 10.48
CA ARG A 26 -0.10 -6.11 10.82
C ARG A 26 1.13 -5.72 10.01
N SER A 27 2.27 -5.49 10.66
CA SER A 27 3.55 -5.33 9.95
C SER A 27 4.16 -6.68 9.65
N VAL A 28 4.48 -6.91 8.38
CA VAL A 28 5.04 -8.17 7.88
C VAL A 28 6.32 -7.86 7.11
N LYS A 29 7.30 -8.78 7.16
CA LYS A 29 8.52 -8.63 6.37
C LYS A 29 8.20 -8.85 4.88
N PRO A 30 8.94 -8.23 3.94
CA PRO A 30 8.74 -8.44 2.51
C PRO A 30 8.63 -9.90 2.09
N GLU A 31 9.55 -10.74 2.58
CA GLU A 31 9.63 -12.18 2.29
C GLU A 31 8.46 -13.00 2.86
N ASP A 32 7.71 -12.43 3.80
CA ASP A 32 6.59 -13.09 4.47
C ASP A 32 5.22 -12.62 3.92
N LEU A 33 5.18 -11.65 3.01
CA LEU A 33 3.92 -11.08 2.50
C LEU A 33 3.03 -12.15 1.86
N GLU A 34 3.60 -13.04 1.06
CA GLU A 34 2.89 -14.12 0.35
C GLU A 34 2.24 -15.14 1.29
N LYS A 35 2.63 -15.19 2.57
CA LYS A 35 1.95 -16.00 3.58
C LYS A 35 0.56 -15.48 3.94
N TYR A 36 0.28 -14.22 3.60
CA TYR A 36 -0.97 -13.53 3.90
C TYR A 36 -1.72 -13.11 2.62
N TRP A 37 -1.00 -12.58 1.65
CA TRP A 37 -1.54 -11.98 0.43
C TRP A 37 -0.74 -12.39 -0.79
N VAL A 38 -1.40 -12.98 -1.78
CA VAL A 38 -0.77 -13.38 -3.05
C VAL A 38 -1.09 -12.33 -4.11
N MET A 39 -0.06 -11.79 -4.76
CA MET A 39 -0.23 -10.78 -5.82
C MET A 39 -0.84 -11.41 -7.07
N MET A 40 -1.82 -10.71 -7.65
CA MET A 40 -2.44 -11.06 -8.93
C MET A 40 -1.49 -10.73 -10.08
N LYS A 41 -1.24 -11.70 -10.98
CA LYS A 41 -0.24 -11.58 -12.06
C LYS A 41 -0.51 -10.41 -13.02
N ASP A 42 -1.78 -10.14 -13.29
CA ASP A 42 -2.28 -9.11 -14.20
C ASP A 42 -2.30 -7.70 -13.59
N SER A 43 -2.08 -7.58 -12.28
CA SER A 43 -2.08 -6.29 -11.56
C SER A 43 -0.76 -5.51 -11.66
N VAL A 44 0.27 -6.08 -12.29
CA VAL A 44 1.56 -5.40 -12.52
C VAL A 44 1.46 -4.49 -13.74
N GLN A 45 0.77 -3.36 -13.57
CA GLN A 45 0.59 -2.33 -14.59
C GLN A 45 0.93 -0.97 -14.00
N GLY A 46 1.55 -0.10 -14.80
CA GLY A 46 1.80 1.27 -14.39
C GLY A 46 2.07 2.19 -15.56
N ASP A 47 1.82 3.47 -15.32
CA ASP A 47 2.08 4.56 -16.26
C ASP A 47 3.46 5.15 -15.98
N ALA A 48 4.38 4.95 -16.92
CA ALA A 48 5.70 5.55 -16.83
C ALA A 48 5.62 7.08 -16.98
N PRO A 49 6.29 7.87 -16.12
CA PRO A 49 6.26 9.32 -16.22
C PRO A 49 6.89 9.81 -17.53
N LEU A 50 6.20 10.71 -18.22
CA LEU A 50 6.71 11.36 -19.42
C LEU A 50 7.92 12.23 -19.07
N GLY A 51 9.08 11.96 -19.68
CA GLY A 51 10.30 12.73 -19.44
C GLY A 51 11.02 12.39 -18.12
N GLY A 52 10.71 11.25 -17.49
CA GLY A 52 11.39 10.81 -16.28
C GLY A 52 12.91 10.68 -16.47
N LYS A 53 13.69 11.16 -15.50
CA LYS A 53 15.14 10.98 -15.47
C LYS A 53 15.48 9.52 -15.21
N ASN A 54 16.48 8.98 -15.92
CA ASN A 54 17.01 7.62 -15.72
C ASN A 54 16.02 6.46 -15.93
N MET A 55 14.94 6.67 -16.69
CA MET A 55 13.91 5.63 -16.91
C MET A 55 14.41 4.39 -17.66
N ASN A 56 15.46 4.52 -18.47
CA ASN A 56 16.04 3.42 -19.25
C ASN A 56 17.29 2.80 -18.58
N GLN A 57 17.67 3.30 -17.41
CA GLN A 57 18.85 2.77 -16.71
C GLN A 57 18.49 1.50 -15.94
N PRO A 58 19.42 0.54 -15.80
CA PRO A 58 19.29 -0.53 -14.82
C PRO A 58 19.11 0.07 -13.43
N GLY A 59 18.06 -0.34 -12.74
CA GLY A 59 17.71 0.27 -11.46
C GLY A 59 16.74 -0.55 -10.65
N CYS A 60 16.45 -0.03 -9.46
CA CYS A 60 15.46 -0.58 -8.56
C CYS A 60 14.78 0.56 -7.79
N ALA A 61 13.59 0.28 -7.27
CA ALA A 61 12.94 1.12 -6.27
C ALA A 61 12.30 0.25 -5.19
N ALA A 62 12.44 0.65 -3.93
CA ALA A 62 11.73 0.02 -2.81
C ALA A 62 10.52 0.88 -2.44
N VAL A 63 9.36 0.25 -2.35
CA VAL A 63 8.10 0.92 -2.00
C VAL A 63 7.44 0.17 -0.86
N SER A 64 7.01 0.89 0.18
CA SER A 64 6.18 0.35 1.25
C SER A 64 4.71 0.72 1.04
N PHE A 65 3.81 -0.14 1.51
CA PHE A 65 2.37 0.01 1.33
C PHE A 65 1.61 -0.84 2.36
N ILE A 66 0.30 -0.60 2.46
CA ILE A 66 -0.63 -1.48 3.17
C ILE A 66 -1.46 -2.22 2.13
N VAL A 67 -1.52 -3.55 2.21
CA VAL A 67 -2.57 -4.33 1.54
C VAL A 67 -3.82 -4.24 2.40
N GLU A 68 -4.84 -3.57 1.86
CA GLU A 68 -6.10 -3.35 2.54
C GLU A 68 -6.97 -4.59 2.55
N GLY A 69 -8.00 -4.61 3.40
CA GLY A 69 -8.92 -5.74 3.50
C GLY A 69 -9.67 -6.03 2.21
N ASN A 70 -9.70 -5.12 1.23
CA ASN A 70 -10.24 -5.33 -0.10
C ASN A 70 -9.24 -5.96 -1.09
N GLY A 71 -7.97 -6.13 -0.71
CA GLY A 71 -6.89 -6.64 -1.56
C GLY A 71 -6.14 -5.58 -2.37
N ARG A 72 -6.41 -4.28 -2.17
CA ARG A 72 -5.69 -3.20 -2.86
C ARG A 72 -4.62 -2.55 -2.00
N ALA A 73 -3.58 -2.02 -2.63
CA ALA A 73 -2.56 -1.25 -1.93
C ALA A 73 -3.03 0.16 -1.54
N SER A 74 -2.60 0.64 -0.38
CA SER A 74 -2.78 2.01 0.12
C SER A 74 -1.50 2.50 0.81
N ASN A 75 -1.47 3.75 1.26
CA ASN A 75 -0.36 4.33 2.04
C ASN A 75 1.02 4.13 1.40
N ILE A 76 1.07 4.27 0.08
CA ILE A 76 2.24 3.97 -0.74
C ILE A 76 3.34 5.01 -0.48
N THR A 77 4.54 4.54 -0.15
CA THR A 77 5.70 5.39 0.15
C THR A 77 6.91 4.88 -0.60
N ILE A 78 7.58 5.76 -1.35
CA ILE A 78 8.88 5.48 -1.96
C ILE A 78 9.93 5.51 -0.86
N GLU A 79 10.52 4.36 -0.57
CA GLU A 79 11.50 4.20 0.50
C GLU A 79 12.94 4.41 0.01
N LYS A 80 13.19 3.97 -1.22
CA LYS A 80 14.51 4.05 -1.84
C LYS A 80 14.38 3.96 -3.35
N VAL A 81 15.27 4.62 -4.07
CA VAL A 81 15.38 4.53 -5.53
C VAL A 81 16.85 4.57 -5.93
N TYR A 82 17.21 3.76 -6.91
CA TYR A 82 18.54 3.77 -7.51
C TYR A 82 18.47 3.43 -9.00
N PRO A 83 19.13 4.20 -9.89
CA PRO A 83 19.70 5.52 -9.61
C PRO A 83 18.60 6.53 -9.29
N GLU A 84 18.96 7.68 -8.68
CA GLU A 84 18.02 8.76 -8.46
C GLU A 84 17.37 9.22 -9.78
N GLY A 85 16.04 9.32 -9.80
CA GLY A 85 15.27 9.60 -11.02
C GLY A 85 13.81 9.16 -10.90
N GLY A 86 13.15 9.00 -12.05
CA GLY A 86 11.71 8.73 -12.13
C GLY A 86 11.28 7.30 -11.80
N LEU A 87 12.22 6.36 -11.61
CA LEU A 87 11.90 4.95 -11.32
C LEU A 87 11.13 4.77 -10.01
N GLY A 88 11.34 5.65 -9.03
CA GLY A 88 10.61 5.63 -7.76
C GLY A 88 9.12 5.97 -7.94
N GLU A 89 8.83 7.05 -8.68
CA GLU A 89 7.46 7.45 -9.01
C GLU A 89 6.76 6.38 -9.83
N PHE A 90 7.47 5.79 -10.80
CA PHE A 90 6.93 4.69 -11.59
C PHE A 90 6.61 3.46 -10.73
N ALA A 91 7.51 3.08 -9.81
CA ALA A 91 7.25 1.98 -8.87
C ALA A 91 6.06 2.25 -7.95
N ALA A 92 5.91 3.49 -7.47
CA ALA A 92 4.75 3.88 -6.66
C ALA A 92 3.44 3.81 -7.46
N ASN A 93 3.47 4.19 -8.75
CA ASN A 93 2.33 4.04 -9.64
C ASN A 93 1.97 2.56 -9.87
N ILE A 94 2.96 1.70 -10.14
CA ILE A 94 2.73 0.25 -10.23
C ILE A 94 2.12 -0.27 -8.94
N ALA A 95 2.69 0.10 -7.78
CA ALA A 95 2.19 -0.30 -6.47
C ALA A 95 0.71 0.09 -6.25
N ALA A 96 0.27 1.23 -6.78
CA ALA A 96 -1.12 1.70 -6.67
C ALA A 96 -2.13 0.84 -7.43
N ASN A 97 -1.68 0.11 -8.45
CA ASN A 97 -2.53 -0.77 -9.26
C ASN A 97 -2.46 -2.24 -8.81
N LEU A 98 -1.63 -2.57 -7.83
CA LEU A 98 -1.49 -3.95 -7.37
C LEU A 98 -2.78 -4.45 -6.69
N GLU A 99 -3.13 -5.67 -7.04
CA GLU A 99 -4.24 -6.41 -6.46
C GLU A 99 -3.74 -7.72 -5.85
N PHE A 100 -4.33 -8.08 -4.71
CA PHE A 100 -3.94 -9.23 -3.93
C PHE A 100 -5.16 -10.08 -3.56
N LEU A 101 -4.96 -11.39 -3.59
CA LEU A 101 -5.90 -12.37 -3.05
C LEU A 101 -5.47 -12.79 -1.64
N PRO A 102 -6.41 -12.92 -0.69
CA PRO A 102 -6.09 -13.44 0.62
C PRO A 102 -5.75 -14.92 0.52
N THR A 103 -4.72 -15.32 1.26
CA THR A 103 -4.42 -16.74 1.48
C THR A 103 -5.41 -17.37 2.47
N ILE A 104 -5.41 -18.71 2.58
CA ILE A 104 -6.22 -19.43 3.58
C ILE A 104 -5.92 -18.94 5.02
N PRO A 105 -4.65 -18.80 5.45
CA PRO A 105 -4.35 -18.28 6.80
C PRO A 105 -4.79 -16.83 7.03
N ASN A 106 -5.07 -16.08 5.96
CA ASN A 106 -5.55 -14.71 6.02
C ASN A 106 -6.99 -14.55 5.48
N ALA A 107 -7.83 -15.57 5.67
CA ALA A 107 -9.24 -15.51 5.25
C ALA A 107 -10.02 -14.34 5.89
N GLY A 108 -9.59 -13.87 7.06
CA GLY A 108 -10.13 -12.67 7.72
C GLY A 108 -9.76 -11.35 7.03
N ARG A 109 -8.93 -11.39 5.98
CA ARG A 109 -8.43 -10.24 5.22
C ARG A 109 -7.78 -9.19 6.13
N ASP A 110 -6.88 -9.65 7.00
CA ASP A 110 -6.11 -8.75 7.86
C ASP A 110 -5.32 -7.77 6.97
N ARG A 111 -5.34 -6.50 7.36
CA ARG A 111 -4.56 -5.46 6.70
C ARG A 111 -3.08 -5.69 6.98
N VAL A 112 -2.25 -5.65 5.94
CA VAL A 112 -0.82 -5.95 6.08
C VAL A 112 0.03 -4.81 5.55
N PHE A 113 0.84 -4.21 6.40
CA PHE A 113 1.92 -3.32 6.00
C PHE A 113 3.17 -4.13 5.63
N SER A 114 3.68 -3.91 4.43
CA SER A 114 4.92 -4.53 3.94
C SER A 114 5.60 -3.62 2.92
N SER A 115 6.62 -4.12 2.25
CA SER A 115 7.31 -3.43 1.17
C SER A 115 7.80 -4.40 0.11
N MET A 116 8.06 -3.90 -1.09
CA MET A 116 8.63 -4.66 -2.20
C MET A 116 9.69 -3.86 -2.92
N ILE A 117 10.61 -4.58 -3.58
CA ILE A 117 11.60 -3.99 -4.49
C ILE A 117 11.13 -4.24 -5.92
N PHE A 118 10.94 -3.16 -6.67
CA PHE A 118 10.60 -3.17 -8.09
C PHE A 118 11.89 -3.12 -8.91
N PRO A 119 12.21 -4.17 -9.68
CA PRO A 119 13.35 -4.17 -10.58
C PRO A 119 13.04 -3.49 -11.91
N PHE A 120 13.99 -2.72 -12.44
CA PHE A 120 13.86 -2.06 -13.75
C PHE A 120 15.11 -2.28 -14.60
N ASN A 121 14.91 -2.60 -15.89
CA ASN A 121 15.96 -2.74 -16.91
C ASN A 121 17.19 -3.54 -16.43
N LEU A 122 16.96 -4.60 -15.64
CA LEU A 122 18.04 -5.34 -15.00
C LEU A 122 18.96 -5.99 -16.03
N PRO A 123 20.28 -6.04 -15.76
CA PRO A 123 21.21 -6.73 -16.63
C PRO A 123 20.93 -8.25 -16.68
N ALA A 124 21.30 -8.88 -17.79
CA ALA A 124 21.22 -10.33 -17.97
C ALA A 124 22.17 -11.07 -17.02
N ASP A 125 23.35 -10.50 -16.76
CA ASP A 125 24.33 -11.03 -15.82
C ASP A 125 23.81 -11.05 -14.38
N SER A 126 23.99 -12.18 -13.69
CA SER A 126 23.44 -12.42 -12.36
C SER A 126 24.13 -11.60 -11.27
N ALA A 127 25.45 -11.42 -11.36
CA ALA A 127 26.21 -10.63 -10.38
C ALA A 127 25.86 -9.15 -10.49
N ALA A 128 25.83 -8.61 -11.72
CA ALA A 128 25.42 -7.24 -12.00
C ALA A 128 23.97 -6.99 -11.57
N ARG A 129 23.07 -7.95 -11.81
CA ARG A 129 21.67 -7.86 -11.34
C ARG A 129 21.59 -7.74 -9.83
N THR A 130 22.33 -8.60 -9.15
CA THR A 130 22.39 -8.61 -7.68
C THR A 130 22.92 -7.27 -7.18
N ALA A 131 24.00 -6.77 -7.77
CA ALA A 131 24.59 -5.48 -7.40
C ALA A 131 23.58 -4.32 -7.54
N VAL A 132 22.79 -4.27 -8.61
CA VAL A 132 21.72 -3.27 -8.76
C VAL A 132 20.69 -3.41 -7.64
N MET A 133 20.14 -4.62 -7.44
CA MET A 133 19.07 -4.86 -6.46
C MET A 133 19.48 -4.58 -5.01
N GLN A 134 20.74 -4.81 -4.65
CA GLN A 134 21.26 -4.51 -3.30
C GLN A 134 21.12 -3.02 -2.93
N ASN A 135 21.11 -2.13 -3.92
CA ASN A 135 20.90 -0.70 -3.66
C ASN A 135 19.52 -0.39 -3.09
N CYS A 136 18.51 -1.25 -3.27
CA CYS A 136 17.15 -1.01 -2.80
C CYS A 136 16.72 -1.92 -1.66
N VAL A 137 17.63 -2.70 -1.08
CA VAL A 137 17.31 -3.46 0.13
C VAL A 137 17.07 -2.47 1.28
N ILE A 138 15.91 -2.62 1.92
CA ILE A 138 15.49 -1.83 3.09
C ILE A 138 15.22 -2.77 4.27
N PRO A 139 15.47 -2.32 5.52
CA PRO A 139 15.15 -3.12 6.70
C PRO A 139 13.63 -3.25 6.86
N ALA A 140 13.19 -4.37 7.44
CA ALA A 140 11.80 -4.53 7.86
C ALA A 140 11.42 -3.45 8.89
N ARG A 141 10.22 -2.87 8.76
CA ARG A 141 9.73 -1.80 9.65
C ARG A 141 8.35 -2.11 10.19
N LYS A 142 8.03 -1.48 11.31
CA LYS A 142 6.67 -1.48 11.86
C LYS A 142 5.88 -0.32 11.29
N TRP A 143 4.62 -0.59 10.95
CA TRP A 143 3.64 0.44 10.62
C TRP A 143 3.48 1.40 11.79
N LYS A 144 3.49 2.69 11.47
CA LYS A 144 3.14 3.77 12.39
C LYS A 144 2.10 4.63 11.68
N PRO A 145 0.90 4.83 12.28
CA PRO A 145 -0.08 5.73 11.71
C PRO A 145 0.56 7.11 11.48
N GLN A 146 0.44 7.63 10.26
CA GLN A 146 0.81 9.02 10.03
C GLN A 146 -0.16 9.90 10.80
N ARG A 147 0.36 10.82 11.63
CA ARG A 147 -0.51 11.80 12.28
C ARG A 147 -1.13 12.66 11.17
N PRO A 148 -2.44 12.96 11.24
CA PRO A 148 -3.02 13.97 10.37
C PRO A 148 -2.20 15.26 10.54
N VAL A 149 -1.71 15.82 9.43
CA VAL A 149 -1.18 17.18 9.45
C VAL A 149 -2.36 18.06 9.82
N GLY A 150 -2.24 18.77 10.95
CA GLY A 150 -3.32 19.58 11.52
C GLY A 150 -3.93 20.49 10.46
N ARG A 151 -5.26 20.44 10.37
CA ARG A 151 -6.06 21.29 9.49
C ARG A 151 -6.25 22.66 10.13
#